data_AF-A0A6P2BLV2-F1
#
_entry.id   AF-A0A6P2BLV2-F1
#
_cell.length_a   1.000
_cell.length_b   1.000
_cell.length_c   1.000
_cell.angle_alpha   90.00
_cell.angle_beta   90.00
_cell.angle_gamma   90.00
#
_symmetry.space_group_name_H-M   'P 1'
#
loop_
_entity.id
_entity.type
_entity.pdbx_description
1 polymer ?
#
loop_
_entity_poly.entity_id
_entity_poly.type
_entity_poly.pdbx_seq_one_letter_code
_entity_poly.pdbx_strand_id
1 'polypeptide(L)'
;MPVTISDRTMTSDRSPHAARLAPGTQDHWEVSWLPGRRLTRNEAITAMTLAETCSTTAAPDPDRQWPFIEGWAAELGITTGHAITRISAVPAWTATPETEPERPDPEAGE
;
A
#
# COMPACT_ATOMS: atom_id res chain seq x y z
N MET A 1 -8.80 -7.32 8.14
CA MET A 1 -8.65 -5.90 8.54
C MET A 1 -8.60 -5.05 7.28
N PRO A 2 -9.11 -3.80 7.31
CA PRO A 2 -8.88 -2.83 6.24
C PRO A 2 -7.42 -2.32 6.25
N VAL A 3 -7.00 -1.68 5.16
CA VAL A 3 -5.70 -0.98 5.07
C VAL A 3 -5.54 -0.01 6.24
N THR A 4 -4.43 -0.13 6.96
CA THR A 4 -4.02 0.80 8.02
C THR A 4 -3.23 1.95 7.38
N ILE A 5 -3.69 3.19 7.59
CA ILE A 5 -3.09 4.40 7.01
C ILE A 5 -2.57 5.27 8.15
N SER A 6 -1.26 5.53 8.14
CA SER A 6 -0.58 6.52 8.99
C SER A 6 -0.14 7.72 8.15
N ASP A 7 0.46 8.73 8.78
CA ASP A 7 0.95 9.93 8.08
C ASP A 7 2.08 9.63 7.08
N ARG A 8 2.84 8.55 7.30
CA ARG A 8 4.03 8.21 6.50
C ARG A 8 3.99 6.82 5.86
N THR A 9 3.07 5.96 6.26
CA THR A 9 3.01 4.55 5.81
C THR A 9 1.58 4.08 5.63
N MET A 10 1.36 3.14 4.71
CA MET A 10 0.12 2.39 4.55
C MET A 10 0.43 0.89 4.45
N THR A 11 -0.24 0.08 5.26
CA THR A 11 -0.02 -1.38 5.32
C THR A 11 -1.34 -2.13 5.38
N SER A 12 -1.32 -3.43 5.07
CA SER A 12 -2.49 -4.30 5.18
C SER A 12 -2.05 -5.67 5.68
N ASP A 13 -2.82 -6.29 6.56
CA ASP A 13 -2.57 -7.66 7.00
C ASP A 13 -2.91 -8.70 5.92
N ARG A 14 -3.59 -8.27 4.86
CA ARG A 14 -4.06 -9.14 3.76
C ARG A 14 -3.15 -9.11 2.54
N SER A 15 -2.17 -8.22 2.50
CA SER A 15 -1.26 -8.04 1.38
C SER A 15 0.18 -7.90 1.89
N PRO A 16 1.17 -8.52 1.25
CA PRO A 16 2.57 -8.33 1.60
C PRO A 16 3.10 -6.94 1.19
N HIS A 17 2.30 -6.14 0.48
CA HIS A 17 2.69 -4.83 -0.03
C HIS A 17 2.47 -3.70 0.98
N ALA A 18 3.18 -2.60 0.74
CA ALA A 18 3.05 -1.40 1.56
C ALA A 18 3.24 -0.14 0.71
N ALA A 19 2.72 0.98 1.22
CA ALA A 19 3.02 2.31 0.71
C ALA A 19 3.79 3.12 1.76
N ARG A 20 4.68 4.00 1.31
CA ARG A 20 5.38 4.97 2.18
C ARG A 20 5.48 6.33 1.52
N LEU A 21 5.61 7.35 2.34
CA LEU A 21 5.97 8.68 1.88
C LEU A 21 7.43 8.68 1.39
N ALA A 22 7.68 9.23 0.20
CA ALA A 22 9.00 9.29 -0.39
C ALA A 22 9.90 10.28 0.42
N PRO A 23 11.16 9.90 0.70
CA PRO A 23 12.07 10.76 1.48
C PRO A 23 12.22 12.16 0.87
N GLY A 24 12.17 13.18 1.72
CA GLY A 24 12.37 14.58 1.30
C GLY A 24 11.15 15.22 0.61
N THR A 25 9.99 14.57 0.64
CA THR A 25 8.75 15.11 0.06
C THR A 25 7.58 14.90 1.01
N GLN A 26 6.61 15.81 1.03
CA GLN A 26 5.41 15.70 1.88
C GLN A 26 4.20 15.10 1.15
N ASP A 27 4.23 15.07 -0.18
CA ASP A 27 3.04 14.76 -1.00
C ASP A 27 3.24 13.59 -1.96
N HIS A 28 4.42 12.95 -1.98
CA HIS A 28 4.70 11.83 -2.86
C HIS A 28 4.79 10.52 -2.10
N TRP A 29 4.02 9.55 -2.57
CA TRP A 29 3.96 8.20 -2.06
C TRP A 29 4.57 7.21 -3.06
N GLU A 30 5.24 6.21 -2.53
CA GLU A 30 5.74 5.05 -3.25
C GLU A 30 5.05 3.80 -2.73
N VAL A 31 4.73 2.87 -3.62
CA VAL A 31 4.10 1.60 -3.28
C VAL A 31 5.01 0.46 -3.72
N SER A 32 5.18 -0.56 -2.89
CA SER A 32 6.18 -1.61 -3.11
C SER A 32 5.96 -2.48 -4.36
N TRP A 33 4.73 -2.55 -4.87
CA TRP A 33 4.42 -3.22 -6.15
C TRP A 33 4.42 -2.28 -7.37
N LEU A 34 4.53 -0.96 -7.17
CA LEU A 34 4.72 0.06 -8.20
C LEU A 34 6.02 0.85 -7.98
N PRO A 35 7.19 0.19 -7.97
CA PRO A 35 8.45 0.87 -7.69
C PRO A 35 8.75 1.95 -8.73
N GLY A 36 9.25 3.10 -8.26
CA GLY A 36 9.64 4.24 -9.11
C GLY A 36 8.49 5.12 -9.60
N ARG A 37 7.24 4.81 -9.24
CA ARG A 37 6.10 5.70 -9.47
C ARG A 37 5.93 6.66 -8.30
N ARG A 38 5.79 7.95 -8.63
CA ARG A 38 5.36 8.99 -7.68
C ARG A 38 3.85 9.03 -7.69
N LEU A 39 3.24 8.65 -6.59
CA LEU A 39 1.80 8.65 -6.41
C LEU A 39 1.40 9.76 -5.44
N THR A 40 0.21 10.30 -5.62
CA THR A 40 -0.48 11.07 -4.59
C THR A 40 -0.92 10.15 -3.45
N ARG A 41 -1.32 10.74 -2.32
CA ARG A 41 -1.89 9.97 -1.20
C ARG A 41 -3.10 9.14 -1.64
N ASN A 42 -3.98 9.69 -2.47
CA ASN A 42 -5.17 8.98 -2.94
C ASN A 42 -4.82 7.83 -3.87
N GLU A 43 -3.89 8.02 -4.81
CA GLU A 43 -3.41 6.93 -5.66
C GLU A 43 -2.71 5.84 -4.86
N ALA A 44 -1.96 6.19 -3.80
CA ALA A 44 -1.37 5.20 -2.90
C ALA A 44 -2.43 4.38 -2.14
N ILE A 45 -3.52 5.03 -1.70
CA ILE A 45 -4.67 4.34 -1.10
C ILE A 45 -5.30 3.39 -2.11
N THR A 46 -5.62 3.86 -3.32
CA THR A 46 -6.17 3.04 -4.41
C THR A 46 -5.26 1.84 -4.69
N ALA A 47 -3.94 2.06 -4.75
CA ALA A 47 -2.97 0.99 -4.98
C ALA A 47 -2.92 -0.04 -3.84
N MET A 48 -3.03 0.39 -2.59
CA MET A 48 -3.09 -0.52 -1.44
C MET A 48 -4.40 -1.29 -1.36
N THR A 49 -5.53 -0.66 -1.69
CA THR A 49 -6.84 -1.32 -1.80
C THR A 49 -6.85 -2.39 -2.89
N LEU A 50 -6.21 -2.11 -4.03
CA LEU A 50 -6.08 -3.07 -5.13
C LEU A 50 -5.20 -4.26 -4.69
N ALA A 51 -4.07 -4.00 -4.03
CA ALA A 51 -3.21 -5.04 -3.48
C ALA A 51 -3.93 -5.92 -2.45
N GLU A 52 -4.67 -5.33 -1.52
CA GLU A 52 -5.46 -6.03 -0.51
C GLU A 52 -6.58 -6.89 -1.13
N THR A 53 -7.27 -6.35 -2.14
CA THR A 53 -8.35 -7.06 -2.84
C THR A 53 -7.81 -8.25 -3.62
N CYS A 54 -6.72 -8.08 -4.36
CA CYS A 54 -6.11 -9.13 -5.17
C CYS A 54 -5.30 -10.16 -4.37
N SER A 55 -4.86 -9.84 -3.15
CA SER A 55 -4.10 -10.75 -2.28
C SER A 55 -5.00 -11.65 -1.40
N THR A 56 -6.32 -11.47 -1.46
CA THR A 56 -7.26 -12.31 -0.70
C THR A 56 -7.29 -13.73 -1.30
N THR A 57 -7.21 -14.76 -0.46
CA THR A 57 -7.12 -16.17 -0.87
C THR A 57 -8.38 -16.71 -1.55
N ALA A 58 -9.52 -16.04 -1.38
CA ALA A 58 -10.72 -16.30 -2.16
C ALA A 58 -10.58 -15.58 -3.50
N ALA A 59 -10.71 -16.33 -4.60
CA ALA A 59 -10.81 -15.72 -5.93
C ALA A 59 -11.94 -14.68 -5.89
N PRO A 60 -11.66 -13.43 -6.32
CA PRO A 60 -12.68 -12.39 -6.30
C PRO A 60 -13.88 -12.84 -7.13
N ASP A 61 -15.09 -12.56 -6.65
CA ASP A 61 -16.32 -12.78 -7.41
C ASP A 61 -16.19 -11.97 -8.71
N PRO A 62 -16.11 -12.64 -9.87
CA PRO A 62 -15.74 -11.96 -11.09
C PRO A 62 -16.80 -10.94 -11.51
N ASP A 63 -18.07 -11.19 -11.24
CA ASP A 63 -19.14 -10.30 -11.70
C ASP A 63 -19.26 -9.05 -10.81
N ARG A 64 -18.81 -9.14 -9.56
CA ARG A 64 -18.95 -8.05 -8.59
C ARG A 64 -17.68 -7.24 -8.41
N GLN A 65 -16.50 -7.87 -8.44
CA GLN A 65 -15.25 -7.21 -8.05
C GLN A 65 -14.42 -6.73 -9.25
N TRP A 66 -14.50 -7.40 -10.41
CA TRP A 66 -13.73 -6.98 -11.59
C TRP A 66 -13.97 -5.52 -12.05
N PRO A 67 -15.22 -5.00 -12.07
CA PRO A 67 -15.44 -3.61 -12.47
C PRO A 67 -14.72 -2.61 -11.55
N PHE A 68 -14.62 -2.91 -10.26
CA PHE A 68 -13.89 -2.05 -9.31
C PHE A 68 -12.38 -2.17 -9.49
N ILE A 69 -11.86 -3.38 -9.70
CA ILE A 69 -10.43 -3.60 -9.96
C ILE A 69 -10.01 -2.88 -11.25
N GLU A 70 -10.84 -2.92 -12.29
CA GLU A 70 -10.60 -2.18 -13.53
C GLU A 70 -10.61 -0.66 -13.31
N GLY A 71 -11.60 -0.14 -12.58
CA GLY A 71 -11.66 1.28 -12.22
C GLY A 71 -10.41 1.75 -11.45
N TRP A 72 -10.00 1.01 -10.42
CA TRP A 72 -8.80 1.34 -9.64
C TRP A 72 -7.51 1.20 -10.45
N ALA A 73 -7.41 0.22 -11.34
CA ALA A 73 -6.24 0.10 -12.23
C ALA A 73 -6.16 1.30 -13.19
N ALA A 74 -7.31 1.74 -13.72
CA ALA A 74 -7.41 2.91 -14.58
C ALA A 74 -7.05 4.22 -13.85
N GLU A 75 -7.46 4.38 -12.58
CA GLU A 75 -7.03 5.50 -11.72
C GLU A 75 -5.50 5.57 -11.59
N LEU A 76 -4.82 4.42 -11.54
CA LEU A 76 -3.36 4.32 -11.49
C LEU A 76 -2.68 4.41 -12.88
N GLY A 77 -3.47 4.56 -13.94
CA GLY A 77 -3.01 4.61 -15.33
C GLY A 77 -2.37 3.30 -15.79
N ILE A 78 -2.81 2.15 -15.29
CA ILE A 78 -2.33 0.83 -15.68
C ILE A 78 -3.49 -0.10 -16.03
N THR A 79 -3.18 -1.20 -16.73
CA THR A 79 -4.18 -2.24 -17.01
C THR A 79 -4.34 -3.17 -15.81
N THR A 80 -5.51 -3.80 -15.70
CA THR A 80 -5.76 -4.74 -14.60
C THR A 80 -4.81 -5.94 -14.62
N GLY A 81 -4.49 -6.48 -15.80
CA GLY A 81 -3.51 -7.57 -15.93
C GLY A 81 -2.11 -7.18 -15.44
N HIS A 82 -1.68 -5.93 -15.69
CA HIS A 82 -0.42 -5.43 -15.16
C HIS A 82 -0.47 -5.27 -13.64
N ALA A 83 -1.58 -4.78 -13.09
CA ALA A 83 -1.78 -4.66 -11.64
C ALA A 83 -1.69 -6.02 -10.93
N ILE A 84 -2.46 -7.01 -11.40
CA ILE A 84 -2.47 -8.37 -10.83
C ILE A 84 -1.09 -9.03 -10.90
N THR A 85 -0.40 -8.89 -12.05
CA THR A 85 0.94 -9.45 -12.24
C THR A 85 1.93 -8.86 -11.22
N ARG A 86 1.85 -7.55 -10.97
CA ARG A 86 2.74 -6.86 -10.01
C ARG A 86 2.41 -7.20 -8.56
N ILE A 87 1.13 -7.29 -8.21
CA ILE A 87 0.68 -7.64 -6.85
C ILE A 87 0.98 -9.10 -6.52
N SER A 88 0.99 -9.98 -7.52
CA SER A 88 1.38 -11.38 -7.32
C SER A 88 2.89 -11.55 -7.11
N ALA A 89 3.69 -10.52 -7.41
CA ALA A 89 5.13 -10.57 -7.26
C ALA A 89 5.57 -10.24 -5.82
N VAL A 90 6.79 -10.66 -5.47
CA VAL A 90 7.40 -10.29 -4.19
C VAL A 90 7.53 -8.76 -4.12
N PRO A 91 7.14 -8.12 -3.01
CA PRO A 91 7.32 -6.68 -2.82
C PRO A 91 8.76 -6.24 -3.08
N ALA A 92 8.96 -5.12 -3.77
CA ALA A 92 10.30 -4.56 -3.94
C ALA A 92 10.95 -4.15 -2.61
N TRP A 93 10.12 -3.85 -1.61
CA TRP A 93 10.48 -3.55 -0.23
C TRP A 93 9.27 -3.79 0.68
N THR A 94 9.50 -3.94 1.99
CA THR A 94 8.45 -4.00 3.02
C THR A 94 8.48 -2.72 3.83
N ALA A 95 7.31 -2.15 4.15
CA ALA A 95 7.27 -1.10 5.16
C ALA A 95 7.56 -1.75 6.51
N THR A 96 8.77 -1.56 7.00
CA THR A 96 9.00 -1.62 8.44
C THR A 96 8.01 -0.62 9.05
N PRO A 97 7.09 -1.04 9.94
CA PRO A 97 6.44 -0.07 10.80
C PRO A 97 7.59 0.64 11.51
N GLU A 98 7.73 1.94 11.23
CA GLU A 98 8.72 2.76 11.93
C GLU A 98 8.32 2.66 13.40
N THR A 99 9.04 1.84 14.16
CA THR A 99 9.06 1.90 15.61
C THR A 99 9.47 3.32 15.90
N GLU A 100 8.50 4.17 16.20
CA GLU A 100 8.73 5.44 16.86
C GLU A 100 9.74 5.13 17.97
N PRO A 101 10.95 5.75 17.97
CA PRO A 101 11.87 5.53 19.07
C PRO A 101 11.11 5.98 20.30
N GLU A 102 10.72 5.00 21.12
CA GLU A 102 10.22 5.20 22.47
C GLU A 102 11.18 6.21 23.09
N ARG A 103 10.74 7.47 23.18
CA ARG A 103 11.50 8.50 23.87
C ARG A 103 11.69 7.92 25.27
N PRO A 104 12.93 7.65 25.72
CA PRO A 104 13.10 7.20 27.09
C PRO A 104 12.52 8.29 27.97
N ASP A 105 11.48 7.92 28.71
CA ASP A 105 10.80 8.79 29.67
C ASP A 105 11.87 9.31 30.65
N PRO A 106 12.18 10.61 30.68
CA PRO A 106 13.19 11.15 31.58
C PRO A 106 12.54 11.41 32.95
N GLU A 107 11.94 10.40 33.58
CA GLU A 107 11.49 10.45 34.97
C GLU A 107 11.77 9.12 35.69
N ALA A 108 13.05 8.88 35.96
CA ALA A 108 13.46 8.00 37.05
C ALA A 108 14.78 8.52 37.62
N GLY A 109 14.67 9.61 38.37
CA GLY A 109 15.74 10.20 39.16
C GLY A 109 15.17 10.82 40.42
N GLU A 110 14.86 9.97 41.40
CA GLU A 110 14.71 10.32 42.82
C GLU A 110 15.58 9.36 43.64
#